data_AF-P83902-F1
#
_entry.id   AF-P83902-F1
#
_cell.length_a   1.000
_cell.length_b   1.000
_cell.length_c   1.000
_cell.angle_alpha   90.00
_cell.angle_beta   90.00
_cell.angle_gamma   90.00
#
_symmetry.space_group_name_H-M   'P 1'
#
loop_
_entity.id
_entity.type
_entity.pdbx_description
1 polymer ?
#
loop_
_entity_poly.entity_id
_entity_poly.type
_entity_poly.pdbx_seq_one_letter_code
_entity_poly.pdbx_strand_id
1 'polypeptide(L)' 'ACLARGETCKDDCECCDCDNQCYCPFDWFGGKWHPVGCSCAHANKYFCDHKKEKCKKA' A
#
# COMPACT_ATOMS: atom_id res chain seq x y z
N ALA A 1 -12.57 4.27 6.93
CA ALA A 1 -11.97 5.40 6.20
C ALA A 1 -10.78 4.87 5.43
N CYS A 2 -10.55 5.32 4.21
CA CYS A 2 -9.38 4.92 3.42
C CYS A 2 -8.30 6.01 3.47
N LEU A 3 -7.05 5.64 3.24
CA LEU A 3 -5.85 6.47 3.27
C LEU A 3 -5.57 7.04 1.89
N ALA A 4 -5.37 8.35 1.78
CA ALA A 4 -5.02 8.98 0.51
C ALA A 4 -3.60 8.58 0.05
N ARG A 5 -3.29 8.80 -1.23
CA ARG A 5 -1.93 8.62 -1.76
C ARG A 5 -0.94 9.48 -0.97
N GLY A 6 0.16 8.88 -0.52
CA GLY A 6 1.18 9.51 0.33
C GLY A 6 0.98 9.30 1.84
N GLU A 7 -0.21 8.87 2.27
CA GLU A 7 -0.46 8.53 3.68
C GLU A 7 0.21 7.22 4.06
N THR A 8 0.58 7.08 5.33
CA THR A 8 1.23 5.88 5.86
C THR A 8 0.21 4.75 6.01
N CYS A 9 0.46 3.63 5.34
CA CYS A 9 -0.38 2.43 5.36
C CYS A 9 0.37 1.24 5.97
N LYS A 10 -0.37 0.22 6.39
CA LYS A 10 0.14 -1.10 6.77
C LYS A 10 -0.35 -2.19 5.83
N ASP A 11 -1.53 -1.99 5.24
CA ASP A 11 -2.11 -2.91 4.27
C ASP A 11 -2.63 -2.18 3.02
N ASP A 12 -2.64 -2.89 1.89
CA ASP A 12 -3.17 -2.38 0.62
C ASP A 12 -4.61 -1.91 0.74
N CYS A 13 -5.42 -2.62 1.55
CA CYS A 13 -6.84 -2.36 1.74
C CYS A 13 -7.12 -1.06 2.50
N GLU A 14 -6.11 -0.50 3.18
CA GLU A 14 -6.25 0.80 3.81
C GLU A 14 -6.19 1.93 2.78
N CYS A 15 -5.48 1.76 1.66
CA CYS A 15 -5.34 2.81 0.65
C CYS A 15 -6.64 3.07 -0.12
N CYS A 16 -7.03 4.34 -0.22
CA CYS A 16 -8.10 4.82 -1.11
C CYS A 16 -7.75 4.51 -2.56
N ASP A 17 -8.78 4.37 -3.38
CA ASP A 17 -8.67 3.98 -4.78
C ASP A 17 -8.11 2.58 -5.01
N CYS A 18 -8.65 1.97 -6.03
CA CYS A 18 -8.31 0.60 -6.38
C CYS A 18 -6.91 0.51 -7.01
N ASP A 19 -6.48 1.60 -7.63
CA ASP A 19 -5.14 1.74 -8.21
C ASP A 19 -4.08 2.15 -7.20
N ASN A 20 -4.36 2.28 -5.90
CA ASN A 20 -3.31 2.49 -4.90
C ASN A 20 -2.99 1.20 -4.14
N GLN A 21 -1.71 0.91 -3.97
CA GLN A 21 -1.19 -0.16 -3.15
C GLN A 21 -0.43 0.40 -1.95
N CYS A 22 -0.33 -0.38 -0.90
CA CYS A 22 0.54 -0.04 0.20
C CYS A 22 1.98 -0.38 -0.20
N TYR A 23 2.70 0.63 -0.67
CA TYR A 23 4.06 0.46 -1.15
C TYR A 23 5.03 0.65 0.00
N CYS A 24 5.63 -0.46 0.41
CA CYS A 24 6.78 -0.50 1.30
C CYS A 24 8.04 -0.59 0.42
N PRO A 25 8.75 0.51 0.13
CA PRO A 25 10.05 0.38 -0.51
C PRO A 25 10.93 -0.49 0.39
N PHE A 26 11.31 -1.66 -0.11
CA PHE A 26 12.16 -2.62 0.59
C PHE A 26 13.44 -1.89 1.05
N ASP A 27 13.68 -1.95 2.36
CA ASP A 27 14.91 -2.51 2.93
C ASP A 27 16.06 -2.61 1.91
N TRP A 28 17.07 -1.75 1.96
CA TRP A 28 18.30 -2.07 1.22
C TRP A 28 19.62 -1.60 1.86
N PHE A 29 19.65 -1.33 3.17
CA PHE A 29 20.93 -1.27 3.90
C PHE A 29 20.77 -1.77 5.34
N GLY A 30 20.53 -3.07 5.52
CA GLY A 30 21.00 -3.79 6.72
C GLY A 30 20.09 -3.87 7.95
N GLY A 31 18.76 -3.99 7.79
CA GLY A 31 17.90 -4.43 8.90
C GLY A 31 17.50 -3.36 9.91
N LYS A 32 17.38 -2.09 9.50
CA LYS A 32 16.75 -1.03 10.31
C LYS A 32 15.43 -0.60 9.68
N TRP A 33 14.34 -0.78 10.43
CA TRP A 33 13.03 -0.18 10.15
C TRP A 33 13.20 1.33 9.90
N HIS A 34 12.83 1.81 8.70
CA HIS A 34 12.75 3.25 8.45
C HIS A 34 11.55 3.83 9.24
N PRO A 35 11.67 5.02 9.86
CA PRO A 35 10.54 5.68 10.51
C PRO A 35 9.47 6.13 9.52
N VAL A 36 9.83 6.20 8.24
CA VAL A 36 8.89 6.39 7.12
C VAL A 36 8.34 5.01 6.78
N GLY A 37 7.18 4.68 7.37
CA GLY A 37 6.47 3.44 7.09
C GLY A 37 6.08 3.32 5.61
N CYS A 38 5.42 2.23 5.27
CA CYS A 38 4.85 2.06 3.94
C CYS A 38 3.87 3.20 3.65
N SER A 39 3.77 3.63 2.40
CA SER A 39 2.82 4.67 2.02
C SER A 39 1.94 4.23 0.87
N CYS A 40 0.73 4.77 0.82
CA CYS A 40 -0.17 4.54 -0.29
C CYS A 40 0.43 5.14 -1.55
N ALA A 41 0.83 4.29 -2.48
CA ALA A 41 1.41 4.69 -3.75
C ALA A 41 0.58 4.12 -4.90
N HIS A 42 0.73 4.73 -6.07
CA HIS A 42 0.08 4.22 -7.27
C HIS A 42 0.64 2.83 -7.60
N ALA A 43 -0.28 1.91 -7.84
CA ALA A 43 -0.03 0.54 -8.18
C ALA A 43 -0.11 0.34 -9.70
N ASN A 44 0.29 -0.85 -10.15
CA ASN A 44 0.15 -1.20 -11.56
C ASN A 44 -1.33 -1.36 -11.95
N LYS A 45 -1.64 -1.21 -13.25
CA LYS A 45 -3.01 -1.32 -13.79
C LYS A 45 -3.74 -2.62 -13.40
N TYR A 46 -3.00 -3.71 -13.22
CA TYR A 46 -3.53 -5.02 -12.82
C TYR A 46 -3.78 -5.15 -11.31
N PHE A 47 -3.17 -4.28 -10.50
CA PHE A 47 -3.25 -4.35 -9.05
C PHE A 47 -4.67 -4.16 -8.54
N CYS A 48 -5.46 -3.30 -9.19
CA CYS A 48 -6.84 -3.05 -8.77
C CYS A 48 -7.68 -4.33 -8.73
N ASP A 49 -7.54 -5.20 -9.73
CA ASP A 49 -8.28 -6.45 -9.78
C ASP A 49 -7.88 -7.38 -8.62
N HIS A 50 -6.57 -7.56 -8.44
CA HIS A 50 -6.01 -8.30 -7.30
C HIS A 50 -6.39 -7.71 -5.95
N LYS A 51 -6.40 -6.37 -5.81
CA LYS A 51 -6.78 -5.67 -4.59
C LYS A 51 -8.24 -5.88 -4.29
N LYS A 52 -9.14 -5.81 -5.28
CA LYS A 52 -10.56 -6.13 -5.08
C LYS A 52 -10.75 -7.55 -4.59
N GLU A 53 -9.97 -8.51 -5.07
CA GLU A 53 -10.02 -9.88 -4.57
C GLU A 53 -9.49 -10.02 -3.14
N LYS A 54 -8.32 -9.42 -2.87
CA LYS A 54 -7.65 -9.46 -1.56
C LYS A 54 -8.43 -8.71 -0.47
N CYS A 55 -9.00 -7.55 -0.82
CA CYS A 55 -9.69 -6.64 0.10
C CYS A 55 -11.19 -6.90 0.24
N LYS A 56 -11.75 -7.92 -0.42
CA LYS A 56 -13.13 -8.39 -0.19
C LYS A 56 -13.40 -8.85 1.26
N LYS A 57 -12.37 -8.88 2.12
CA LYS A 57 -12.43 -9.31 3.52
C LYS A 57 -12.22 -8.18 4.56
N ALA A 58 -12.20 -6.92 4.15
CA ALA A 58 -12.13 -5.78 5.07
C ALA A 58 -13.52 -5.20 5.34
#